data_AF-A0A8S3Z7B9-F1
#
_entry.id   AF-A0A8S3Z7B9-F1
#
_cell.length_a   1.000
_cell.length_b   1.000
_cell.length_c   1.000
_cell.angle_alpha   90.00
_cell.angle_beta   90.00
_cell.angle_gamma   90.00
#
_symmetry.space_group_name_H-M   'P 1'
#
loop_
_entity.id
_entity.type
_entity.pdbx_description
1 polymer ?
#
loop_
_entity_poly.entity_id
_entity_poly.type
_entity_poly.pdbx_seq_one_letter_code
_entity_poly.pdbx_strand_id
1 'polypeptide(L)' 'MWWEILPSAGIVFTALLVPHLSYIALNKIFHNGKNVARNPYAPEFFNSDKVVYIRDERITGSRYIPQGLEAIPDEPCH' A
#
# COMPACT_ATOMS: atom_id res chain seq x y z
N MET A 1 38.20 18.66 -8.48
CA MET A 1 37.84 19.05 -7.12
C MET A 1 36.85 17.99 -6.61
N TRP A 2 36.21 18.11 -5.45
CA TRP A 2 35.32 17.03 -4.98
C TRP A 2 33.87 17.20 -5.45
N TRP A 3 33.52 18.38 -5.96
CA TRP A 3 32.15 18.73 -6.38
C TRP A 3 31.79 18.31 -7.79
N GLU A 4 32.77 17.95 -8.62
CA GLU A 4 32.55 17.46 -9.99
C GLU A 4 31.84 16.09 -10.01
N ILE A 5 31.75 15.40 -8.86
CA ILE A 5 30.93 14.19 -8.71
C ILE A 5 29.44 14.50 -8.50
N LEU A 6 29.07 15.72 -8.10
CA LEU A 6 27.69 16.06 -7.76
C LEU A 6 26.72 15.91 -8.95
N PRO A 7 27.08 16.27 -10.20
CA PRO A 7 26.19 16.06 -11.34
C PRO A 7 25.90 14.56 -11.59
N SER A 8 26.91 13.70 -11.55
CA SER A 8 26.72 12.26 -11.77
C SER A 8 25.96 11.61 -10.61
N ALA A 9 26.26 11.99 -9.36
CA ALA A 9 25.51 11.56 -8.19
C ALA A 9 24.05 12.02 -8.25
N GLY A 10 23.78 13.25 -8.71
CA GLY A 10 22.43 13.78 -8.89
C GLY A 10 21.62 12.99 -9.92
N ILE A 11 22.23 12.59 -11.04
CA ILE A 11 21.57 11.73 -12.04
C ILE A 11 21.21 10.37 -11.43
N VAL A 12 22.14 9.73 -10.71
CA VAL A 12 21.86 8.44 -10.06
C VAL A 12 20.75 8.57 -9.02
N PHE A 13 20.82 9.60 -8.17
CA PHE A 13 19.82 9.85 -7.14
C PHE A 13 18.43 10.07 -7.74
N THR A 14 18.33 10.93 -8.76
CA THR A 14 17.05 11.20 -9.43
C THR A 14 16.49 9.96 -10.12
N ALA A 15 17.34 9.20 -10.83
CA ALA A 15 16.93 7.96 -11.48
C ALA A 15 16.40 6.91 -10.49
N LEU A 16 16.97 6.84 -9.28
CA LEU A 16 16.47 5.98 -8.20
C LEU A 16 15.21 6.54 -7.53
N LEU A 17 15.10 7.84 -7.36
CA LEU A 17 13.95 8.48 -6.71
C LEU A 17 12.66 8.37 -7.53
N VAL A 18 12.77 8.52 -8.86
CA VAL A 18 11.62 8.47 -9.79
C VAL A 18 10.75 7.22 -9.61
N PRO A 19 11.27 5.98 -9.61
CA PRO A 19 10.44 4.78 -9.43
C PRO A 19 9.78 4.71 -8.05
N HIS A 20 10.38 5.26 -7.00
CA HIS A 20 9.75 5.32 -5.68
C HIS A 20 8.55 6.29 -5.67
N LEU A 21 8.70 7.47 -6.26
CA LEU A 21 7.62 8.45 -6.36
C LEU A 21 6.48 7.95 -7.25
N SER A 22 6.82 7.31 -8.38
CA SER A 22 5.81 6.73 -9.27
C SER A 22 5.06 5.59 -8.59
N TYR A 23 5.74 4.73 -7.82
CA TYR A 23 5.10 3.68 -7.02
C TYR A 23 4.05 4.23 -6.05
N ILE A 24 4.37 5.30 -5.32
CA ILE A 24 3.41 5.95 -4.40
C ILE A 24 2.19 6.49 -5.17
N ALA A 25 2.42 7.14 -6.30
CA ALA A 25 1.34 7.68 -7.12
C ALA A 25 0.44 6.58 -7.68
N LEU A 26 1.03 5.51 -8.23
CA LEU A 26 0.30 4.36 -8.77
C LEU A 26 -0.50 3.64 -7.68
N ASN A 27 0.07 3.43 -6.50
CA ASN A 27 -0.67 2.84 -5.38
C ASN A 27 -1.90 3.66 -5.02
N LYS A 28 -1.78 5.00 -4.93
CA LYS A 28 -2.95 5.84 -4.64
C LYS A 28 -4.07 5.66 -5.66
N ILE A 29 -3.72 5.50 -6.94
CA ILE A 29 -4.67 5.32 -8.03
C ILE A 29 -5.34 3.93 -7.94
N PHE A 30 -4.57 2.87 -7.75
CA PHE A 30 -5.07 1.49 -7.83
C PHE A 30 -5.51 0.89 -6.48
N HIS A 31 -5.15 1.49 -5.36
CA HIS A 31 -5.38 0.97 -4.01
C HIS A 31 -6.25 1.91 -3.17
N ASN A 32 -7.29 2.49 -3.78
CA ASN A 32 -8.30 3.29 -3.08
C ASN A 32 -7.68 4.44 -2.24
N GLY A 33 -6.73 5.17 -2.82
CA GLY A 33 -6.05 6.28 -2.17
C GLY A 33 -4.96 5.89 -1.17
N LYS A 34 -4.62 4.60 -1.02
CA LYS A 34 -3.55 4.14 -0.12
C LYS A 34 -2.19 4.22 -0.81
N ASN A 35 -1.16 4.61 -0.05
CA ASN A 35 0.19 4.87 -0.58
C ASN A 35 1.04 3.61 -0.72
N VAL A 36 0.62 2.52 -0.09
CA VAL A 36 1.38 1.28 0.05
C VAL A 36 0.54 0.10 -0.39
N ALA A 37 1.18 -0.85 -1.06
CA ALA A 37 0.58 -2.16 -1.30
C ALA A 37 0.78 -3.04 -0.05
N ARG A 38 -0.23 -3.88 0.26
CA ARG A 38 -0.08 -4.89 1.31
C ARG A 38 0.68 -6.10 0.75
N ASN A 39 1.58 -6.69 1.55
CA ASN A 39 2.30 -7.92 1.18
C ASN A 39 1.73 -9.15 1.92
N PRO A 40 0.80 -9.91 1.33
CA PRO A 40 0.17 -11.05 1.99
C PRO A 40 1.06 -12.30 2.08
N TYR A 41 2.28 -12.27 1.54
CA TYR A 41 3.23 -13.39 1.54
C TYR A 41 4.51 -13.10 2.34
N ALA A 42 4.53 -12.01 3.11
CA ALA A 42 5.68 -11.66 3.94
C ALA A 42 5.92 -12.76 5.02
N PRO A 43 7.12 -13.35 5.10
CA PRO A 43 7.43 -14.45 6.02
C PRO A 43 7.39 -14.02 7.50
N GLU A 44 7.55 -12.73 7.77
CA GLU A 44 7.46 -12.12 9.11
C GLU A 44 6.04 -12.17 9.68
N PHE A 45 5.02 -12.33 8.82
CA PHE A 45 3.61 -12.33 9.15
C PHE A 45 3.03 -13.71 8.85
N PHE A 46 3.35 -14.70 9.68
CA PHE A 46 2.86 -16.08 9.57
C PHE A 46 1.33 -16.12 9.42
N ASN A 47 0.86 -16.28 8.17
CA ASN A 47 -0.48 -16.66 7.69
C ASN A 47 -1.72 -15.83 8.13
N SER A 48 -1.71 -15.06 9.22
CA SER A 48 -2.87 -14.30 9.69
C SER A 48 -3.27 -13.19 8.73
N ASP A 49 -2.29 -12.44 8.24
CA ASP A 49 -2.54 -11.24 7.43
C ASP A 49 -3.16 -11.60 6.09
N LYS A 50 -2.76 -12.74 5.50
CA LYS A 50 -3.37 -13.26 4.28
C LYS A 50 -4.85 -13.61 4.49
N VAL A 51 -5.20 -14.21 5.62
CA VAL A 51 -6.60 -14.56 5.94
C VAL A 51 -7.43 -13.29 6.12
N VAL A 52 -6.90 -12.29 6.84
CA VAL A 52 -7.56 -10.99 7.01
C VAL A 52 -7.69 -10.25 5.67
N TYR A 53 -6.68 -10.33 4.80
CA TYR A 53 -6.67 -9.73 3.47
C TYR A 53 -7.77 -10.33 2.58
N ILE A 54 -7.92 -11.65 2.58
CA ILE A 54 -9.00 -12.34 1.85
C ILE A 54 -10.37 -12.03 2.47
N ARG A 55 -10.46 -11.95 3.81
CA ARG A 55 -11.70 -11.57 4.51
C ARG A 55 -12.17 -10.19 4.05
N ASP A 56 -11.29 -9.20 4.05
CA ASP A 56 -11.62 -7.83 3.64
C ASP A 56 -12.08 -7.78 2.17
N GLU A 57 -11.44 -8.57 1.29
CA GLU A 57 -11.87 -8.75 -0.12
C GLU A 57 -13.30 -9.30 -0.23
N ARG A 58 -13.64 -10.29 0.59
CA ARG A 58 -14.97 -10.94 0.57
C ARG A 58 -16.08 -10.04 1.08
N ILE A 59 -15.80 -9.21 2.09
CA ILE A 59 -16.82 -8.34 2.70
C ILE A 59 -17.06 -7.11 1.83
N THR A 60 -16.01 -6.51 1.26
CA THR A 60 -16.09 -5.20 0.59
C THR A 60 -15.91 -5.26 -0.93
N GLY A 61 -15.47 -6.39 -1.47
CA GLY A 61 -15.02 -6.52 -2.86
C GLY A 61 -13.60 -5.97 -3.11
N SER A 62 -12.97 -5.29 -2.15
CA SER A 62 -11.62 -4.74 -2.30
C SER A 62 -10.84 -4.67 -1.00
N ARG A 63 -9.60 -5.15 -1.06
CA ARG A 63 -8.72 -5.27 0.11
C ARG A 63 -8.17 -3.95 0.65
N TYR A 64 -8.48 -2.86 -0.05
CA TYR A 64 -8.09 -1.50 0.29
C TYR A 64 -9.27 -0.63 0.73
N ILE A 65 -10.47 -1.22 0.85
CA ILE A 65 -11.64 -0.57 1.44
C ILE A 65 -11.78 -1.09 2.88
N PRO A 66 -11.39 -0.31 3.90
CA PRO A 66 -11.62 -0.69 5.29
C PRO A 66 -13.12 -0.58 5.62
N GLN A 67 -13.61 -1.51 6.43
CA GLN A 67 -14.93 -1.40 7.07
C GLN A 67 -14.76 -0.81 8.46
N GLY A 68 -15.35 0.36 8.71
CA GLY A 68 -15.39 0.96 10.03
C GLY A 68 -16.62 0.52 10.84
N LEU A 69 -16.94 1.28 11.89
CA LEU A 69 -18.07 1.00 12.77
C LEU A 69 -19.41 1.31 12.10
N GLU A 70 -19.41 2.16 11.07
CA GLU A 70 -20.58 2.52 10.26
C GLU A 70 -21.21 1.33 9.52
N ALA A 71 -20.48 0.23 9.38
CA ALA A 71 -20.97 -0.99 8.75
C ALA A 71 -21.77 -1.89 9.71
N ILE A 72 -21.73 -1.60 11.01
CA ILE A 72 -22.42 -2.38 12.03
C ILE A 72 -23.87 -1.85 12.11
N PRO A 73 -24.89 -2.72 11.99
CA PRO A 73 -26.28 -2.30 12.17
C PRO A 73 -26.52 -1.73 13.57
N ASP A 74 -27.26 -0.63 13.65
CA ASP A 74 -27.65 -0.01 14.92
C ASP A 74 -28.69 -0.86 15.67
N GLU A 75 -29.50 -1.62 14.93
CA GLU A 75 -30.49 -2.53 15.49
C GLU A 75 -29.90 -3.94 15.64
N PRO A 76 -30.17 -4.63 16.76
CA PRO A 76 -29.69 -5.99 16.96
C PRO A 76 -30.28 -6.92 15.90
N CYS A 77 -29.45 -7.82 15.39
CA CYS A 77 -29.87 -8.87 14.48
C CYS A 77 -30.96 -9.73 15.18
N HIS A 78 -32.18 -9.71 14.67
CA HIS A 78 -33.30 -10.52 15.17
C HIS A 78 -33.09 -12.02 14.96
#